data_AF-A0AAD4TK42-F1
#
_entry.id   AF-A0AAD4TK42-F1
#
_cell.length_a   1.000
_cell.length_b   1.000
_cell.length_c   1.000
_cell.angle_alpha   90.00
_cell.angle_beta   90.00
_cell.angle_gamma   90.00
#
_symmetry.space_group_name_H-M   'P 1'
#
loop_
_entity.id
_entity.type
_entity.pdbx_description
1 polymer ?
#
loop_
_entity_poly.entity_id
_entity_poly.type
_entity_poly.pdbx_seq_one_letter_code
_entity_poly.pdbx_strand_id
1 'polypeptide(L)'
;MASKKIHLFWKSAMEAGTPGDYYINPSKKLMSKASDWKAVEHEDHVETRTNMAAFDTNNSVFMKRYNNQAVDGHIQNEDDYFSYIVNSDFLNLKEMRGEVKDGIAICYYPKIKVVEKKKNVDEVQA
;
A
#
# COMPACT_ATOMS: atom_id res chain seq x y z
N MET A 1 -11.84 12.01 -20.68
CA MET A 1 -11.77 11.00 -19.60
C MET A 1 -10.89 11.59 -18.51
N ALA A 2 -11.44 11.99 -17.37
CA ALA A 2 -10.61 12.37 -16.23
C ALA A 2 -9.79 11.15 -15.80
N SER A 3 -8.48 11.32 -15.59
CA SER A 3 -7.67 10.25 -14.99
C SER A 3 -8.27 9.91 -13.63
N LYS A 4 -8.63 8.64 -13.42
CA LYS A 4 -9.11 8.17 -12.11
C LYS A 4 -8.03 8.47 -11.08
N LYS A 5 -8.32 9.34 -10.12
CA LYS A 5 -7.38 9.70 -9.06
C LYS A 5 -7.26 8.52 -8.10
N ILE A 6 -6.05 7.98 -7.96
CA ILE A 6 -5.74 6.98 -6.93
C ILE A 6 -5.21 7.74 -5.72
N HIS A 7 -5.69 7.39 -4.53
CA HIS A 7 -5.32 8.03 -3.27
C HIS A 7 -4.18 7.28 -2.60
N LEU A 8 -3.24 7.98 -1.95
CA LEU A 8 -2.19 7.32 -1.20
C LEU A 8 -2.75 6.41 -0.10
N PHE A 9 -3.75 6.90 0.65
CA PHE A 9 -4.37 6.18 1.76
C PHE A 9 -5.83 5.83 1.52
N TRP A 10 -6.22 4.63 1.96
CA TRP A 10 -7.61 4.15 1.91
C TRP A 10 -8.62 5.12 2.52
N LYS A 11 -8.30 5.71 3.68
CA LYS A 11 -9.19 6.68 4.34
C LYS A 11 -9.52 7.88 3.44
N SER A 12 -8.54 8.40 2.72
CA SER A 12 -8.76 9.50 1.77
C SER A 12 -9.59 9.07 0.56
N ALA A 13 -9.48 7.81 0.13
CA ALA A 13 -10.29 7.25 -0.94
C ALA A 13 -11.76 7.06 -0.51
N MET A 14 -11.99 6.64 0.74
CA MET A 14 -13.32 6.59 1.36
C MET A 14 -13.98 7.97 1.41
N GLU A 15 -13.26 8.98 1.89
CA GLU A 15 -13.74 10.37 1.98
C GLU A 15 -14.07 10.98 0.60
N ALA A 16 -13.38 10.53 -0.45
CA ALA A 16 -13.63 10.94 -1.83
C ALA A 16 -14.75 10.16 -2.54
N GLY A 17 -15.36 9.18 -1.88
CA GLY A 17 -16.40 8.31 -2.48
C GLY A 17 -15.85 7.27 -3.47
N THR A 18 -14.54 7.00 -3.43
CA THR A 18 -13.84 6.05 -4.31
C THR A 18 -13.08 5.00 -3.49
N PRO A 19 -13.78 4.17 -2.68
CA PRO A 19 -13.17 3.34 -1.64
C PRO A 19 -12.18 2.28 -2.15
N GLY A 20 -12.24 1.93 -3.44
CA GLY A 20 -11.29 1.01 -4.08
C GLY A 20 -10.03 1.69 -4.62
N ASP A 21 -10.00 3.01 -4.76
CA ASP A 21 -8.93 3.74 -5.45
C ASP A 21 -7.86 4.23 -4.49
N TYR A 22 -7.12 3.29 -3.90
CA TYR A 22 -6.04 3.60 -2.97
C TYR A 22 -4.80 2.73 -3.17
N TYR A 23 -3.65 3.19 -2.68
CA TYR A 23 -2.40 2.42 -2.68
C TYR A 23 -2.15 1.66 -1.37
N ILE A 24 -2.28 2.33 -0.22
CA ILE A 24 -1.92 1.79 1.10
C ILE A 24 -3.09 1.94 2.09
N ASN A 25 -3.31 0.94 2.93
CA ASN A 25 -4.27 0.98 4.04
C ASN A 25 -3.54 0.65 5.37
N PRO A 26 -3.01 1.68 6.06
CA PRO A 26 -2.29 1.49 7.32
C PRO A 26 -3.25 1.21 8.48
N SER A 27 -2.81 0.40 9.45
CA SER A 27 -3.57 0.15 10.67
C SER A 27 -3.62 1.40 11.55
N LYS A 28 -4.65 1.52 12.39
CA LYS A 28 -4.75 2.61 13.38
C LYS A 28 -3.51 2.64 14.29
N LYS A 29 -3.00 1.46 14.64
CA LYS A 29 -1.79 1.31 15.47
C LYS A 29 -0.52 1.73 14.74
N LEU A 30 -0.40 1.48 13.44
CA LEU A 30 0.71 2.03 12.64
C LEU A 30 0.65 3.55 12.58
N MET A 31 -0.54 4.09 12.35
CA MET A 31 -0.76 5.54 12.29
C MET A 31 -0.51 6.26 13.63
N SER A 32 -0.55 5.57 14.78
CA SER A 32 -0.16 6.17 16.06
C SER A 32 1.35 6.43 16.19
N LYS A 33 2.17 5.86 15.30
CA LYS A 33 3.61 6.12 15.15
C LYS A 33 3.94 6.78 13.81
N ALA A 34 3.11 7.73 13.37
CA ALA A 34 3.31 8.42 12.09
C ALA A 34 4.62 9.25 11.99
N SER A 35 5.31 9.53 13.11
CA SER A 35 6.66 10.10 13.12
C SER A 35 7.72 9.13 12.63
N ASP A 36 7.50 7.84 12.87
CA ASP A 36 8.45 6.75 12.66
C ASP A 36 8.07 5.87 11.46
N TRP A 37 6.88 6.08 10.92
CA TRP A 37 6.42 5.46 9.70
C TRP A 37 5.77 6.47 8.78
N LYS A 38 6.08 6.42 7.49
CA LYS A 38 5.36 7.19 6.47
C LYS A 38 5.28 6.44 5.15
N ALA A 39 4.29 6.78 4.35
CA ALA A 39 4.23 6.46 2.94
C ALA A 39 4.38 7.74 2.10
N VAL A 40 5.06 7.64 0.96
CA VAL A 40 5.27 8.73 0.01
C VAL A 40 4.87 8.23 -1.38
N GLU A 41 4.09 9.03 -2.08
CA GLU A 41 3.76 8.77 -3.48
C GLU A 41 4.80 9.42 -4.39
N HIS A 42 5.36 8.63 -5.30
CA HIS A 42 6.21 9.09 -6.41
C HIS A 42 5.49 8.86 -7.74
N GLU A 43 6.03 9.37 -8.85
CA GLU A 43 5.41 9.24 -10.18
C GLU A 43 5.20 7.77 -10.58
N ASP A 44 6.23 6.94 -10.38
CA ASP A 44 6.32 5.57 -10.86
C ASP A 44 6.20 4.51 -9.76
N HIS A 45 6.25 4.89 -8.48
CA HIS A 45 6.16 3.98 -7.35
C HIS A 45 5.53 4.63 -6.12
N VAL A 46 5.18 3.81 -5.13
CA VAL A 46 4.91 4.22 -3.76
C VAL A 46 6.06 3.74 -2.89
N GLU A 47 6.46 4.55 -1.93
CA GLU A 47 7.55 4.25 -1.00
C GLU A 47 6.98 4.21 0.43
N THR A 48 7.38 3.22 1.23
CA THR A 48 7.18 3.27 2.69
C THR A 48 8.51 3.35 3.40
N ARG A 49 8.59 4.17 4.45
CA ARG A 49 9.77 4.28 5.33
C ARG A 49 9.38 3.96 6.75
N THR A 50 10.21 3.15 7.40
CA THR A 50 10.01 2.71 8.78
C THR A 50 11.31 2.90 9.56
N ASN A 51 11.28 3.72 10.60
CA ASN A 51 12.38 3.88 11.55
C ASN A 51 12.46 2.65 12.45
N MET A 52 13.38 1.72 12.16
CA MET A 52 13.45 0.45 12.86
C MET A 52 13.71 0.61 14.37
N ALA A 53 14.37 1.69 14.80
CA ALA A 53 14.62 1.94 16.22
C ALA A 53 13.33 2.21 17.02
N ALA A 54 12.27 2.68 16.37
CA ALA A 54 10.97 2.93 16.98
C ALA A 54 10.10 1.67 17.10
N PHE A 55 10.51 0.56 16.47
CA PHE A 55 9.78 -0.68 16.36
C PHE A 55 10.67 -1.81 16.89
N ASP A 56 10.54 -2.13 18.18
CA ASP A 56 11.34 -3.19 18.82
C ASP A 56 11.06 -4.59 18.23
N THR A 57 11.76 -5.61 18.74
CA THR A 57 11.68 -7.01 18.26
C THR A 57 10.26 -7.59 18.30
N ASN A 58 9.38 -7.06 19.16
CA ASN A 58 7.98 -7.48 19.28
C ASN A 58 7.02 -6.55 18.51
N ASN A 59 7.51 -5.43 17.99
CA ASN A 59 6.74 -4.36 17.36
C ASN A 59 7.13 -4.15 15.90
N SER A 60 7.48 -5.21 15.18
CA SER A 60 7.78 -5.14 13.75
C SER A 60 6.60 -4.57 12.94
N VAL A 61 6.92 -3.82 11.87
CA VAL A 61 5.90 -3.36 10.93
C VAL A 61 5.64 -4.47 9.91
N PHE A 62 4.40 -4.96 9.86
CA PHE A 62 3.98 -6.02 8.96
C PHE A 62 3.35 -5.46 7.69
N MET A 63 3.97 -5.77 6.55
CA MET A 63 3.34 -5.55 5.25
C MET A 63 2.40 -6.72 4.96
N LYS A 64 1.13 -6.41 4.69
CA LYS A 64 0.12 -7.38 4.30
C LYS A 64 -0.22 -7.20 2.82
N ARG A 65 -0.30 -8.32 2.11
CA ARG A 65 -0.80 -8.38 0.74
C ARG A 65 -2.21 -8.93 0.75
N TYR A 66 -3.17 -8.16 0.26
CA TYR A 66 -4.51 -8.66 -0.04
C TYR A 66 -4.70 -8.66 -1.56
N ASN A 67 -4.71 -9.85 -2.16
CA ASN A 67 -5.04 -10.02 -3.57
C ASN A 67 -6.56 -9.92 -3.73
N ASN A 68 -7.05 -8.92 -4.48
CA ASN A 68 -8.41 -8.84 -5.02
C ASN A 68 -9.58 -8.97 -4.01
N GLN A 69 -9.40 -8.57 -2.74
CA GLN A 69 -10.48 -8.56 -1.74
C GLN A 69 -10.76 -7.17 -1.14
N ALA A 70 -10.33 -6.09 -1.81
CA ALA A 70 -10.92 -4.77 -1.58
C ALA A 70 -12.32 -4.67 -2.24
N VAL A 71 -13.15 -5.70 -2.06
CA VAL A 71 -14.55 -5.70 -2.50
C VAL A 71 -15.35 -5.29 -1.28
N ASP A 72 -16.04 -4.15 -1.39
CA ASP A 72 -16.98 -3.60 -0.42
C ASP A 72 -16.42 -3.12 0.91
N GLY A 73 -15.62 -2.05 0.92
CA GLY A 73 -15.63 -1.04 2.00
C GLY A 73 -15.35 -1.48 3.45
N HIS A 74 -15.06 -2.76 3.71
CA HIS A 74 -15.16 -3.36 5.05
C HIS A 74 -13.83 -3.75 5.67
N ILE A 75 -12.70 -3.68 4.95
CA ILE A 75 -11.40 -3.99 5.55
C ILE A 75 -10.79 -2.69 6.07
N GLN A 76 -11.39 -2.14 7.13
CA GLN A 76 -10.62 -1.27 8.01
C GLN A 76 -9.45 -2.13 8.53
N ASN A 77 -8.22 -1.67 8.40
CA ASN A 77 -7.08 -2.39 8.96
C ASN A 77 -7.09 -2.22 10.49
N GLU A 78 -7.97 -2.97 11.16
CA GLU A 78 -8.17 -3.00 12.62
C GLU A 78 -7.17 -3.89 13.34
N ASP A 79 -6.09 -4.25 12.65
CA ASP A 79 -5.06 -5.11 13.18
C ASP A 79 -4.41 -4.51 14.43
N ASP A 80 -4.27 -5.36 15.46
CA ASP A 80 -3.58 -5.00 16.72
C ASP A 80 -2.06 -4.91 16.56
N TYR A 81 -1.54 -5.11 15.34
CA TYR A 81 -0.14 -4.94 15.00
C TYR A 81 0.12 -3.63 14.25
N PHE A 82 1.38 -3.21 14.25
CA PHE A 82 1.86 -2.17 13.35
C PHE A 82 1.86 -2.76 11.94
N SER A 83 0.84 -2.47 11.13
CA SER A 83 0.73 -3.10 9.80
C SER A 83 0.11 -2.17 8.77
N TYR A 84 0.33 -2.51 7.50
CA TYR A 84 -0.35 -1.85 6.39
C TYR A 84 -0.67 -2.86 5.29
N ILE A 85 -1.81 -2.66 4.62
CA ILE A 85 -2.23 -3.44 3.46
C ILE A 85 -1.84 -2.68 2.20
N VAL A 86 -1.22 -3.39 1.26
CA VAL A 86 -0.85 -2.85 -0.05
C VAL A 86 -1.87 -3.28 -1.10
N ASN A 87 -2.39 -2.33 -1.89
CA ASN A 87 -3.35 -2.61 -2.94
C ASN A 87 -2.64 -3.09 -4.22
N SER A 88 -2.75 -4.39 -4.50
CA SER A 88 -2.15 -5.01 -5.68
C SER A 88 -2.82 -4.65 -7.01
N ASP A 89 -3.98 -3.99 -7.00
CA ASP A 89 -4.67 -3.57 -8.24
C ASP A 89 -3.97 -2.41 -8.94
N PHE A 90 -3.10 -1.71 -8.20
CA PHE A 90 -2.34 -0.55 -8.67
C PHE A 90 -0.84 -0.67 -8.44
N LEU A 91 -0.38 -1.62 -7.62
CA LEU A 91 1.03 -1.81 -7.28
C LEU A 91 1.54 -3.19 -7.70
N ASN A 92 2.68 -3.22 -8.39
CA ASN A 92 3.34 -4.42 -8.85
C ASN A 92 4.17 -5.03 -7.71
N LEU A 93 3.53 -5.89 -6.91
CA LEU A 93 4.18 -6.54 -5.78
C LEU A 93 5.23 -7.59 -6.20
N LYS A 94 5.27 -8.02 -7.47
CA LYS A 94 6.32 -8.92 -7.96
C LYS A 94 7.66 -8.21 -8.11
N GLU A 95 7.63 -6.90 -8.36
CA GLU A 95 8.81 -6.06 -8.54
C GLU A 95 9.11 -5.18 -7.32
N MET A 96 8.43 -5.44 -6.19
CA MET A 96 8.69 -4.75 -4.93
C MET A 96 10.15 -4.96 -4.51
N ARG A 97 10.80 -3.87 -4.09
CA ARG A 97 12.16 -3.90 -3.55
C ARG A 97 12.17 -3.37 -2.12
N GLY A 98 13.02 -3.94 -1.29
CA GLY A 98 13.25 -3.47 0.08
C GLY A 98 14.74 -3.21 0.29
N GLU A 99 15.05 -2.16 1.04
CA GLU A 99 16.40 -1.89 1.51
C GLU A 99 16.38 -1.35 2.94
N VAL A 100 17.52 -1.43 3.62
CA VAL A 100 17.73 -0.80 4.93
C VAL A 100 18.85 0.20 4.78
N LYS A 101 18.58 1.46 5.10
CA LYS A 101 19.53 2.56 5.03
C LYS A 101 19.45 3.38 6.30
N ASP A 102 20.58 3.51 6.98
CA ASP A 102 20.71 4.33 8.21
C ASP A 102 19.67 3.98 9.29
N GLY A 103 19.35 2.68 9.45
CA GLY A 103 18.33 2.21 10.40
C GLY A 103 16.88 2.42 9.96
N ILE A 104 16.66 2.91 8.74
CA ILE A 104 15.34 3.04 8.11
C ILE A 104 15.14 1.89 7.14
N ALA A 105 14.10 1.08 7.36
CA ALA A 105 13.62 0.13 6.37
C ALA A 105 12.78 0.88 5.33
N ILE A 106 13.14 0.72 4.06
CA ILE A 106 12.47 1.36 2.93
C ILE A 106 11.91 0.26 2.02
N CYS A 107 10.64 0.35 1.65
CA CYS A 107 10.03 -0.52 0.65
C CYS A 107 9.53 0.31 -0.53
N TYR A 108 9.88 -0.13 -1.73
CA TYR A 108 9.48 0.46 -3.00
C TYR A 108 8.45 -0.44 -3.68
N TYR A 109 7.29 0.13 -4.01
CA TYR A 109 6.17 -0.52 -4.67
C TYR A 109 5.95 0.11 -6.05
N PRO A 110 6.47 -0.49 -7.13
CA PRO A 110 6.25 0.04 -8.47
C PRO A 110 4.77 0.12 -8.82
N LYS A 111 4.33 1.18 -9.50
CA LYS A 111 2.95 1.32 -9.98
C LYS A 111 2.75 0.49 -11.25
N ILE A 112 1.62 -0.20 -11.34
CA ILE A 112 1.23 -0.94 -12.55
C ILE A 112 0.91 0.08 -13.66
N LYS A 113 1.65 0.02 -14.77
CA LYS A 113 1.36 0.88 -15.93
C LYS A 113 0.06 0.39 -16.59
N VAL A 114 -0.80 1.30 -17.02
CA VAL A 114 -2.12 1.01 -17.64
C VAL A 114 -2.04 -0.01 -18.79
N VAL A 115 -0.88 -0.14 -19.45
CA VAL A 115 -0.63 -1.12 -20.53
C VAL A 115 -0.66 -2.57 -20.01
N GLU A 116 -0.22 -2.83 -18.79
CA GLU A 116 -0.16 -4.18 -18.21
C GLU A 116 -1.54 -4.73 -17.81
N LYS A 117 -2.51 -3.85 -17.52
CA LYS A 117 -3.90 -4.27 -17.26
C LYS A 117 -4.56 -4.95 -18.47
N LYS A 118 -4.13 -4.66 -19.71
CA LYS A 118 -4.69 -5.31 -20.90
C LYS A 118 -4.26 -6.77 -21.05
N LYS A 119 -3.02 -7.13 -20.69
CA LYS A 119 -2.53 -8.51 -20.85
C LYS A 119 -3.25 -9.53 -19.96
N ASN A 120 -3.64 -9.14 -18.74
CA ASN A 120 -4.32 -10.07 -17.82
C ASN A 120 -5.82 -10.26 -18.12
N VAL A 121 -6.45 -9.41 -18.94
CA VAL A 121 -7.86 -9.62 -19.34
C VAL A 121 -7.94 -10.60 -20.50
N ASP A 122 -6.96 -10.58 -21.41
CA ASP A 122 -6.93 -11.47 -22.58
C ASP A 122 -6.52 -12.92 -22.24
N GLU A 123 -5.77 -13.16 -21.15
CA GLU A 123 -5.38 -14.52 -20.72
C GLU A 123 -6.47 -15.26 -19.90
N VAL A 124 -7.54 -14.60 -19.49
CA VAL A 124 -8.63 -15.22 -18.70
C VAL A 124 -9.81 -15.66 -19.60
N GLN A 125 -9.72 -15.44 -20.92
CA GLN A 125 -10.76 -15.83 -21.89
C GLN A 125 -10.29 -16.81 -22.99
N ALA A 126 -9.16 -17.50 -22.81
CA ALA A 126 -8.67 -18.53 -23.73
C ALA A 126 -8.84 -19.95 -23.17
#